data_AF-A0A1J5BZU5-F1
#
_entry.id   AF-A0A1J5BZU5-F1
#
_cell.length_a   1.000
_cell.length_b   1.000
_cell.length_c   1.000
_cell.angle_alpha   90.00
_cell.angle_beta   90.00
_cell.angle_gamma   90.00
#
_symmetry.space_group_name_H-M   'P 1'
#
loop_
_entity.id
_entity.type
_entity.pdbx_description
1 polymer ?
#
loop_
_entity_poly.entity_id
_entity_poly.type
_entity_poly.pdbx_seq_one_letter_code
_entity_poly.pdbx_strand_id
1 'polypeptide(L)'
;MNGMINGKFWNYFWDYSNLRETPADIASYATGLMIIICGSIIAILLILAIFTAIVASKKGRNGFGWFFIGLFTGIVGLAISLAILPKKYYIDEEEE
;
A
#
# COMPACT_ATOMS: atom_id res chain seq x y z
N MET A 1 7.79 0.63 -29.54
CA MET A 1 8.62 0.02 -28.47
C MET A 1 7.88 -0.20 -27.13
N ASN A 2 6.62 0.21 -26.93
CA ASN A 2 5.88 0.02 -25.67
C ASN A 2 5.20 -1.35 -25.47
N GLY A 3 5.10 -2.20 -26.51
CA GLY A 3 4.45 -3.52 -26.39
C GLY A 3 5.35 -4.66 -25.89
N MET A 4 6.67 -4.51 -26.03
CA MET A 4 7.61 -5.62 -25.80
C MET A 4 7.93 -5.84 -24.32
N ILE A 5 7.85 -4.79 -23.50
CA ILE A 5 8.10 -4.85 -22.05
C ILE A 5 6.91 -5.48 -21.33
N ASN A 6 5.67 -5.11 -21.72
CA ASN A 6 4.45 -5.68 -21.15
C ASN A 6 4.33 -7.17 -21.46
N GLY A 7 4.54 -7.59 -22.71
CA GLY A 7 4.39 -9.01 -23.08
C GLY A 7 5.38 -9.93 -22.35
N LYS A 8 6.64 -9.51 -22.19
CA LYS A 8 7.64 -10.30 -21.46
C LYS A 8 7.32 -10.38 -19.98
N PHE A 9 6.94 -9.26 -19.36
CA PHE A 9 6.55 -9.23 -17.94
C PHE A 9 5.36 -10.14 -17.66
N TRP A 10 4.31 -10.07 -18.48
CA TRP A 10 3.12 -10.92 -18.32
C TRP A 10 3.44 -12.40 -18.53
N ASN A 11 4.31 -12.74 -19.48
CA ASN A 11 4.73 -14.13 -19.67
C ASN A 11 5.53 -14.66 -18.46
N TYR A 12 6.47 -13.88 -17.92
CA TYR A 12 7.18 -14.28 -16.70
C TYR A 12 6.23 -14.44 -15.50
N PHE A 13 5.26 -13.53 -15.35
CA PHE A 13 4.28 -13.59 -14.28
C PHE A 13 3.39 -14.83 -14.38
N TRP A 14 2.89 -15.15 -15.59
CA TRP A 14 2.02 -16.32 -15.82
C TRP A 14 2.76 -17.64 -15.80
N ASP A 15 4.01 -17.68 -16.28
CA ASP A 15 4.85 -18.87 -16.21
C ASP A 15 5.19 -19.22 -14.75
N TYR A 16 5.53 -18.20 -13.96
CA TYR A 16 5.75 -18.34 -12.52
C TYR A 16 4.53 -18.91 -11.78
N SER A 17 3.31 -18.58 -12.23
CA SER A 17 2.08 -19.11 -11.64
C SER A 17 1.78 -20.58 -11.98
N ASN A 18 2.46 -21.17 -12.97
CA ASN A 18 2.13 -22.49 -13.55
C ASN A 18 3.23 -23.56 -13.42
N LEU A 19 4.34 -23.28 -12.74
CA LEU A 19 5.41 -24.26 -12.58
C LEU A 19 4.89 -25.50 -11.82
N ARG A 20 5.23 -26.70 -12.32
CA ARG A 20 5.01 -27.99 -11.65
C ARG A 20 6.33 -28.46 -11.02
N GLU A 21 6.19 -28.96 -9.80
CA GLU A 21 7.20 -29.26 -8.78
C GLU A 21 8.42 -30.10 -9.24
N THR A 22 9.63 -29.51 -9.24
CA THR A 22 10.91 -30.24 -9.10
C THR A 22 11.74 -29.65 -7.94
N PRO A 23 12.62 -30.41 -7.26
CA PRO A 23 13.24 -29.99 -5.99
C PRO A 23 14.22 -28.80 -6.09
N ALA A 24 14.66 -28.40 -7.28
CA ALA A 24 15.40 -27.16 -7.51
C ALA A 24 14.48 -25.91 -7.55
N ASP A 25 13.16 -26.09 -7.63
CA ASP A 25 12.18 -25.01 -7.78
C ASP A 25 11.73 -24.39 -6.45
N ILE A 26 12.02 -25.00 -5.30
CA ILE A 26 11.59 -24.48 -3.98
C ILE A 26 12.14 -23.06 -3.76
N ALA A 27 13.39 -22.83 -4.15
CA ALA A 27 14.02 -21.51 -4.11
C ALA A 27 13.36 -20.54 -5.09
N SER A 28 12.92 -21.02 -6.25
CA SER A 28 12.21 -20.21 -7.25
C SER A 28 10.84 -19.78 -6.73
N TYR A 29 10.02 -20.72 -6.21
CA TYR A 29 8.72 -20.43 -5.59
C TYR A 29 8.81 -19.51 -4.37
N ALA A 30 9.86 -19.68 -3.55
CA ALA A 30 10.11 -18.79 -2.43
C ALA A 30 10.38 -17.36 -2.91
N THR A 31 11.10 -17.19 -4.02
CA THR A 31 11.51 -15.87 -4.51
C THR A 31 10.33 -15.04 -5.03
N GLY A 32 9.44 -15.61 -5.84
CA GLY A 32 8.25 -14.88 -6.29
C GLY A 32 7.12 -14.81 -5.27
N LEU A 33 7.01 -15.75 -4.31
CA LEU A 33 6.14 -15.53 -3.15
C LEU A 33 6.63 -14.33 -2.33
N MET A 34 7.94 -14.19 -2.13
CA MET A 34 8.53 -13.03 -1.46
C MET A 34 8.23 -11.73 -2.21
N ILE A 35 8.30 -11.72 -3.55
CA ILE A 35 7.95 -10.54 -4.36
C ILE A 35 6.48 -10.17 -4.19
N ILE A 36 5.56 -11.14 -4.23
CA ILE A 36 4.12 -10.91 -4.05
C ILE A 36 3.83 -10.40 -2.64
N ILE A 37 4.46 -10.98 -1.62
CA ILE A 37 4.30 -10.56 -0.22
C ILE A 37 4.85 -9.15 0.00
N CYS A 38 6.06 -8.84 -0.47
CA CYS A 38 6.62 -7.49 -0.37
C CYS A 38 5.79 -6.47 -1.16
N GLY A 39 5.33 -6.82 -2.36
CA GLY A 39 4.48 -5.97 -3.19
C GLY A 39 3.15 -5.64 -2.52
N SER A 40 2.50 -6.64 -1.92
CA SER A 40 1.24 -6.47 -1.18
C SER A 40 1.42 -5.62 0.09
N ILE A 41 2.51 -5.80 0.84
CA ILE A 41 2.83 -4.96 2.01
C ILE A 41 3.01 -3.49 1.60
N ILE A 42 3.75 -3.22 0.51
CA ILE A 42 3.96 -1.86 0.00
C ILE A 42 2.63 -1.25 -0.46
N ALA A 43 1.76 -2.03 -1.13
CA ALA A 43 0.44 -1.57 -1.53
C ALA A 43 -0.43 -1.19 -0.32
N ILE A 44 -0.43 -1.99 0.74
CA ILE A 44 -1.16 -1.70 1.98
C ILE A 44 -0.62 -0.42 2.66
N LEU A 45 0.69 -0.25 2.73
CA LEU A 45 1.32 0.95 3.29
C LEU A 45 0.97 2.21 2.48
N LEU A 46 0.94 2.13 1.16
CA LEU A 46 0.52 3.23 0.29
C LEU A 46 -0.94 3.62 0.55
N ILE A 47 -1.84 2.64 0.66
CA ILE A 47 -3.26 2.90 0.97
C ILE A 47 -3.38 3.63 2.31
N LEU A 48 -2.71 3.14 3.36
CA LEU A 48 -2.71 3.78 4.68
C LEU A 48 -2.14 5.21 4.61
N ALA A 49 -1.04 5.41 3.91
CA ALA A 49 -0.43 6.73 3.73
C ALA A 49 -1.35 7.71 3.02
N ILE A 50 -2.08 7.26 1.99
CA ILE A 50 -3.09 8.06 1.28
C ILE A 50 -4.21 8.45 2.24
N PHE A 51 -4.73 7.54 3.07
CA PHE A 51 -5.73 7.88 4.08
C PHE A 51 -5.23 8.92 5.08
N THR A 52 -4.00 8.76 5.59
CA THR A 52 -3.37 9.75 6.47
C THR A 52 -3.27 11.13 5.79
N ALA A 53 -2.88 11.16 4.51
CA ALA A 53 -2.80 12.39 3.74
C ALA A 53 -4.17 13.06 3.54
N ILE A 54 -5.20 12.28 3.19
CA ILE A 54 -6.57 12.79 2.98
C ILE A 54 -7.11 13.37 4.29
N VAL A 55 -6.97 12.65 5.41
CA VAL A 55 -7.42 13.11 6.73
C VAL A 55 -6.68 14.37 7.14
N ALA A 56 -5.39 14.50 6.83
CA ALA A 56 -4.61 15.71 7.10
C ALA A 56 -4.97 16.88 6.18
N SER A 57 -5.22 16.64 4.89
CA SER A 57 -5.64 17.66 3.92
C SER A 57 -7.00 18.25 4.28
N LYS A 58 -7.95 17.41 4.73
CA LYS A 58 -9.25 17.86 5.24
C LYS A 58 -9.12 18.78 6.46
N LYS A 59 -7.98 18.75 7.17
CA LYS A 59 -7.67 19.62 8.33
C LYS A 59 -6.93 20.91 7.95
N GLY A 60 -6.80 21.23 6.65
CA GLY A 60 -6.06 22.40 6.18
C GLY A 60 -4.55 22.32 6.44
N ARG A 61 -4.01 21.13 6.74
CA ARG A 61 -2.57 20.89 6.89
C ARG A 61 -2.00 20.37 5.58
N ASN A 62 -0.68 20.50 5.40
CA ASN A 62 -0.01 20.09 4.18
C ASN A 62 -0.06 18.57 3.99
N GLY A 63 -1.06 18.09 3.24
CA GLY A 63 -1.34 16.66 3.05
C GLY A 63 -0.16 15.87 2.50
N PHE A 64 0.69 16.50 1.69
CA PHE A 64 1.88 15.86 1.14
C PHE A 64 2.92 15.51 2.22
N GLY A 65 3.09 16.35 3.25
CA GLY A 65 3.97 16.02 4.38
C GLY A 65 3.42 14.88 5.24
N TRP A 66 2.11 14.88 5.45
CA TRP A 66 1.42 13.84 6.22
C TRP A 66 1.33 12.50 5.47
N PHE A 67 1.36 12.52 4.14
CA PHE A 67 1.54 11.32 3.32
C PHE A 67 2.85 10.61 3.64
N PHE A 68 3.99 11.32 3.66
CA PHE A 68 5.27 10.70 4.00
C PHE A 68 5.32 10.21 5.44
N ILE A 69 4.72 10.93 6.38
CA ILE A 69 4.57 10.46 7.75
C ILE A 69 3.76 9.15 7.77
N GLY A 70 2.64 9.07 7.05
CA GLY A 70 1.88 7.81 6.92
C GLY A 70 2.69 6.69 6.24
N LEU A 71 3.49 7.01 5.23
CA LEU A 71 4.30 6.06 4.47
C LEU A 71 5.43 5.45 5.31
N PHE A 72 6.17 6.27 6.06
CA PHE A 72 7.32 5.84 6.86
C PHE A 72 6.93 5.25 8.20
N THR A 73 5.84 5.75 8.82
CA THR A 73 5.39 5.28 10.14
C THR A 73 4.26 4.25 10.06
N GLY A 74 3.68 4.01 8.86
CA GLY A 74 2.61 3.05 8.63
C GLY A 74 1.38 3.31 9.52
N ILE A 75 0.92 2.27 10.21
CA ILE A 75 -0.22 2.31 11.12
C ILE A 75 -0.04 3.39 12.21
N VAL A 76 1.20 3.64 12.66
CA VAL A 76 1.48 4.66 13.68
C VAL A 76 1.18 6.07 13.15
N GLY A 77 1.47 6.33 11.87
CA GLY A 77 1.17 7.62 11.24
C GLY A 77 -0.33 7.86 11.14
N LEU A 78 -1.10 6.80 10.83
CA LEU A 78 -2.55 6.83 10.85
C LEU A 78 -3.09 7.07 12.26
N ALA A 79 -2.61 6.34 13.27
CA ALA A 79 -3.03 6.48 14.67
C ALA A 79 -2.77 7.89 15.22
N ILE A 80 -1.59 8.47 14.94
CA ILE A 80 -1.26 9.85 15.34
C ILE A 80 -2.17 10.85 14.63
N SER A 81 -2.41 10.66 13.34
CA SER A 81 -3.31 11.54 12.58
C SER A 81 -4.74 11.53 13.12
N LEU A 82 -5.22 10.37 13.60
CA LEU A 82 -6.53 10.20 14.23
C LEU A 82 -6.55 10.68 15.68
N ALA A 83 -5.53 10.40 16.49
CA ALA A 83 -5.47 10.82 17.90
C ALA A 83 -5.38 12.34 18.06
N ILE A 84 -4.81 13.04 17.06
CA ILE A 84 -4.78 14.50 17.01
C ILE A 84 -6.13 15.07 16.47
N LEU A 85 -7.16 14.26 16.17
CA LEU A 85 -8.50 14.81 15.94
C LEU A 85 -9.05 15.38 17.26
N PRO A 86 -9.44 16.66 17.31
CA PRO A 86 -10.34 17.13 18.34
C PRO A 86 -11.72 16.46 18.13
N LYS A 87 -12.32 15.99 19.24
CA LYS A 87 -13.57 15.20 19.31
C LYS A 87 -14.78 15.84 18.59
N LYS A 88 -14.72 17.13 18.24
CA LYS A 88 -15.80 17.88 17.58
C LYS A 88 -16.20 17.33 16.20
N TYR A 89 -15.29 16.68 15.47
CA TYR A 89 -15.56 16.21 14.10
C TYR A 89 -16.25 14.84 14.00
N TYR A 90 -16.50 14.17 15.13
CA TYR A 90 -17.27 12.91 15.16
C TYR A 90 -18.75 13.14 15.49
N ILE A 91 -19.16 14.40 15.67
CA ILE A 91 -20.49 14.81 16.12
C ILE A 91 -21.01 15.85 15.12
N ASP A 92 -21.12 15.50 13.85
CA ASP A 92 -21.75 16.37 12.83
C ASP A 92 -22.75 15.54 11.98
N GLU A 93 -23.43 14.55 12.57
CA GLU A 93 -24.54 13.82 11.93
C GLU A 93 -25.89 13.94 12.65
N GLU A 94 -26.08 14.97 13.48
CA GLU A 94 -27.43 15.36 13.91
C GLU A 94 -27.52 16.89 13.91
N GLU A 95 -28.54 17.43 13.22
CA GLU A 95 -28.92 18.85 13.06
C GLU A 95 -28.27 19.60 11.86
N GLU A 96 -28.72 19.34 10.63
CA GLU A 96 -29.87 20.02 9.96
C GLU A 96 -30.13 19.41 8.57
#